data_AF-A0A8H3V7T1-F1
#
_entry.id   AF-A0A8H3V7T1-F1
#
_cell.length_a   1.000
_cell.length_b   1.000
_cell.length_c   1.000
_cell.angle_alpha   90.00
_cell.angle_beta   90.00
_cell.angle_gamma   90.00
#
_symmetry.space_group_name_H-M   'P 1'
#
loop_
_entity.id
_entity.type
_entity.pdbx_description
1 polymer ?
#
loop_
_entity_poly.entity_id
_entity_poly.type
_entity_poly.pdbx_seq_one_letter_code
_entity_poly.pdbx_strand_id
1 'polypeptide(L)'
;MAPKKEKAEKPAKGDAAADMILHYLRKQNRPYSATDISANLHNKVTKAATQKILKELRERKEIDGRDSGKQSVYHVVQKPEESPSTEELAEMDKRTQQLRDETSNLNTAAKALRSTLSSLNSTLSTADLRAAITEMDAERAEILERLILLRSGNVQPVSKEEKEEVDKQAKVMEKTLLKRKKIVKVMWGQVTDNVPDPATVAGLKDQFDMNEDEK
;
A
#
# COMPACT_ATOMS: atom_id res chain seq x y z
N MET A 1 -9.06 -19.08 -16.63
CA MET A 1 -9.01 -18.58 -18.02
C MET A 1 -7.59 -18.80 -18.52
N ALA A 2 -7.39 -19.78 -19.41
CA ALA A 2 -6.04 -20.13 -19.91
C ALA A 2 -5.48 -18.97 -20.77
N PRO A 3 -4.18 -18.64 -20.64
CA PRO A 3 -3.60 -17.54 -21.42
C PRO A 3 -3.56 -17.93 -22.90
N LYS A 4 -4.13 -17.07 -23.76
CA LYS A 4 -4.08 -17.20 -25.21
C LYS A 4 -2.62 -17.17 -25.66
N LYS A 5 -2.17 -18.21 -26.38
CA LYS A 5 -0.93 -18.18 -27.17
C LYS A 5 -0.98 -16.98 -28.10
N GLU A 6 -0.05 -16.04 -27.91
CA GLU A 6 0.22 -14.99 -28.90
C GLU A 6 0.49 -15.64 -30.27
N LYS A 7 -0.09 -15.06 -31.32
CA LYS A 7 0.09 -15.52 -32.69
C LYS A 7 1.59 -15.44 -33.03
N ALA A 8 2.18 -16.58 -33.37
CA ALA A 8 3.53 -16.63 -33.91
C ALA A 8 3.63 -15.70 -35.12
N GLU A 9 4.57 -14.76 -35.09
CA GLU A 9 4.94 -13.94 -36.24
C GLU A 9 5.19 -14.84 -37.45
N LYS A 10 4.77 -14.40 -38.64
CA LYS A 10 4.97 -15.16 -39.87
C LYS A 10 6.46 -15.47 -40.02
N PRO A 11 6.84 -16.71 -40.38
CA PRO A 11 8.23 -17.09 -40.50
C PRO A 11 8.91 -16.24 -41.58
N ALA A 12 10.09 -15.70 -41.25
CA ALA A 12 10.93 -14.99 -42.20
C ALA A 12 11.34 -15.94 -43.34
N LYS A 13 11.39 -15.43 -44.56
CA LYS A 13 11.68 -16.21 -45.78
C LYS A 13 12.81 -15.55 -46.56
N GLY A 14 13.56 -16.35 -47.31
CA GLY A 14 14.62 -15.88 -48.22
C GLY A 14 15.75 -15.17 -47.48
N ASP A 15 16.27 -14.12 -48.10
CA ASP A 15 17.46 -13.39 -47.62
C ASP A 15 17.27 -12.81 -46.21
N ALA A 16 16.06 -12.35 -45.87
CA ALA A 16 15.75 -11.85 -44.53
C ALA A 16 15.93 -12.91 -43.43
N ALA A 17 15.71 -14.20 -43.75
CA ALA A 17 15.96 -15.30 -42.82
C ALA A 17 17.47 -15.60 -42.69
N ALA A 18 18.23 -15.45 -43.77
CA ALA A 18 19.68 -15.61 -43.76
C ALA A 18 20.37 -14.51 -42.94
N ASP A 19 19.97 -13.26 -43.16
CA ASP A 19 20.47 -12.11 -42.40
C ASP A 19 20.18 -12.24 -40.90
N MET A 20 18.98 -12.72 -40.54
CA MET A 20 18.60 -12.96 -39.15
C MET A 20 19.49 -14.02 -38.47
N ILE A 21 19.76 -15.12 -39.18
CA ILE A 21 20.62 -16.19 -38.67
C ILE A 21 22.07 -15.71 -38.53
N LEU A 22 22.59 -15.02 -39.55
CA LEU A 22 23.96 -14.50 -39.55
C LEU A 22 24.15 -13.46 -38.45
N HIS A 23 23.21 -12.52 -38.31
CA HIS A 23 23.22 -11.52 -37.25
C HIS A 23 23.16 -12.17 -35.86
N TYR A 24 22.31 -13.19 -35.68
CA TYR A 24 22.23 -13.94 -34.44
C TYR A 24 23.56 -14.62 -34.09
N LEU A 25 24.18 -15.31 -35.05
CA LEU A 25 25.47 -15.98 -34.86
C LEU A 25 26.57 -14.98 -34.52
N ARG A 26 26.62 -13.82 -35.18
CA ARG A 26 27.59 -12.74 -34.88
C ARG A 26 27.39 -12.16 -33.49
N LYS A 27 26.14 -11.88 -33.12
CA LYS A 27 25.81 -11.32 -31.80
C LYS A 27 26.18 -12.26 -30.66
N GLN A 28 25.91 -13.55 -30.81
CA GLN A 28 26.19 -14.53 -29.76
C GLN A 28 27.65 -15.02 -29.75
N ASN A 29 28.31 -15.02 -30.92
CA ASN A 29 29.66 -15.53 -31.14
C ASN A 29 29.93 -16.89 -30.47
N ARG A 30 28.92 -17.77 -30.46
CA ARG A 30 28.94 -19.11 -29.87
C ARG A 30 28.56 -20.15 -30.91
N PRO A 31 29.15 -21.36 -30.87
CA PRO A 31 28.80 -22.44 -31.78
C PRO A 31 27.43 -23.03 -31.45
N TYR A 32 26.54 -23.14 -32.44
CA TYR A 32 25.18 -23.67 -32.28
C TYR A 32 24.79 -24.65 -33.38
N SER A 33 23.88 -25.58 -33.07
CA SER A 33 23.25 -26.41 -34.10
C SER A 33 22.09 -25.67 -34.78
N ALA A 34 21.66 -26.15 -35.95
CA ALA A 34 20.48 -25.61 -36.64
C ALA A 34 19.19 -25.71 -35.80
N THR A 35 19.09 -26.73 -34.94
CA THR A 35 17.95 -26.87 -34.02
C THR A 35 17.97 -25.77 -32.96
N ASP A 36 19.15 -25.51 -32.37
CA ASP A 36 19.31 -24.48 -31.33
C ASP A 36 19.06 -23.09 -31.90
N ILE A 37 19.56 -22.79 -33.09
CA ILE A 37 19.34 -21.49 -33.75
C ILE A 37 17.85 -21.28 -34.01
N SER A 38 17.15 -22.27 -34.57
CA SER A 38 15.70 -22.20 -34.80
C SER A 38 14.93 -21.97 -33.50
N ALA A 39 15.32 -22.64 -32.41
CA ALA A 39 14.67 -22.51 -31.11
C ALA A 39 14.95 -21.15 -30.46
N ASN A 40 16.20 -20.68 -30.49
CA ASN A 40 16.62 -19.39 -29.93
C ASN A 40 16.04 -18.20 -30.70
N LEU A 41 15.74 -18.39 -31.99
CA LEU A 41 14.99 -17.43 -32.81
C LEU A 41 13.48 -17.61 -32.68
N HIS A 42 12.98 -18.36 -31.68
CA HIS A 42 11.57 -18.61 -31.43
C HIS A 42 10.79 -19.13 -32.65
N ASN A 43 11.43 -19.95 -33.48
CA ASN A 43 10.90 -20.48 -34.74
C ASN A 43 10.49 -19.42 -35.78
N LYS A 44 11.02 -18.18 -35.68
CA LYS A 44 10.91 -17.18 -36.75
C LYS A 44 11.53 -17.67 -38.06
N VAL A 45 12.53 -18.55 -37.98
CA VAL A 45 13.00 -19.38 -39.08
C VAL A 45 12.83 -20.83 -38.67
N THR A 46 12.19 -21.64 -39.52
CA THR A 46 11.92 -23.05 -39.20
C THR A 46 13.21 -23.86 -39.22
N LYS A 47 13.28 -24.94 -38.42
CA LYS A 47 14.46 -25.83 -38.38
C LYS A 47 14.97 -26.26 -39.76
N ALA A 48 14.06 -26.63 -40.67
CA ALA A 48 14.41 -27.05 -42.02
C ALA A 48 15.00 -25.89 -42.85
N ALA A 49 14.40 -24.70 -42.75
CA ALA A 49 14.92 -23.50 -43.42
C ALA A 49 16.29 -23.10 -42.83
N THR A 50 16.44 -23.13 -41.51
CA THR A 50 17.71 -22.86 -40.80
C THR A 50 18.81 -23.82 -41.25
N GLN A 51 18.52 -25.12 -41.36
CA GLN A 51 19.49 -26.10 -41.87
C GLN A 51 19.94 -25.80 -43.31
N LYS A 52 19.01 -25.42 -44.19
CA LYS A 52 19.32 -25.07 -45.58
C LYS A 52 20.18 -23.80 -45.65
N ILE A 53 19.75 -22.74 -44.97
CA ILE A 53 20.44 -21.45 -44.93
C ILE A 53 21.86 -21.59 -44.35
N LEU A 54 22.04 -22.36 -43.28
CA LEU A 54 23.38 -22.58 -42.69
C LEU A 54 24.33 -23.32 -43.65
N LYS A 55 23.81 -24.26 -44.46
CA LYS A 55 24.62 -24.89 -45.52
C LYS A 55 25.02 -23.87 -46.59
N GLU A 56 24.08 -23.05 -47.06
CA GLU A 56 24.35 -22.00 -48.06
C GLU A 56 25.32 -20.93 -47.53
N LEU A 57 25.21 -20.53 -46.26
CA LEU A 57 26.14 -19.58 -45.62
C LEU A 57 27.55 -20.19 -45.44
N ARG A 58 27.63 -21.50 -45.16
CA ARG A 58 28.90 -22.25 -45.09
C ARG A 58 29.56 -22.36 -46.47
N GLU A 59 28.78 -22.63 -47.51
CA GLU A 59 29.25 -22.68 -48.90
C GLU A 59 29.79 -21.31 -49.37
N ARG A 60 29.13 -20.22 -48.97
CA ARG A 60 29.59 -18.84 -49.19
C ARG A 60 30.77 -18.42 -48.30
N LYS A 61 31.24 -19.28 -47.39
CA LYS A 61 32.31 -19.02 -46.42
C LYS A 61 32.04 -17.83 -45.49
N GLU A 62 30.77 -17.51 -45.26
CA GLU A 62 30.36 -16.44 -44.33
C GLU A 62 30.32 -16.95 -42.88
N ILE A 63 30.12 -18.26 -42.71
CA ILE A 63 30.18 -18.98 -41.44
C ILE A 63 31.01 -20.24 -41.63
N ASP A 64 31.53 -20.77 -40.53
CA ASP A 64 32.17 -22.08 -40.52
C ASP A 64 31.30 -23.07 -39.74
N GLY A 65 31.55 -24.36 -39.94
CA GLY A 65 30.83 -25.40 -39.24
C GLY A 65 31.57 -26.72 -39.22
N ARG A 66 31.39 -27.45 -38.13
CA ARG A 66 31.96 -28.77 -37.92
C ARG A 66 30.86 -29.81 -37.80
N ASP A 67 31.04 -30.90 -38.55
CA ASP A 67 30.16 -32.05 -38.49
C ASP A 67 30.64 -32.98 -37.37
N SER A 68 29.75 -33.30 -36.43
CA SER A 68 29.98 -34.17 -35.29
C SER A 68 28.98 -35.33 -35.33
N GLY A 69 29.33 -36.37 -36.08
CA GLY A 69 28.46 -37.52 -36.31
C GLY A 69 27.18 -37.13 -37.06
N LYS A 70 26.02 -37.27 -36.41
CA LYS A 70 24.70 -36.95 -37.01
C LYS A 70 24.31 -35.46 -36.89
N GLN A 71 25.10 -34.65 -36.19
CA GLN A 71 24.79 -33.25 -35.91
C GLN A 71 25.88 -32.32 -36.46
N SER A 72 25.49 -31.20 -37.05
CA SER A 72 26.39 -30.15 -37.51
C SER A 72 26.27 -28.93 -36.61
N VAL A 73 27.41 -28.37 -36.22
CA VAL A 73 27.52 -27.17 -35.38
C VAL A 73 28.14 -26.06 -36.21
N TYR A 74 27.55 -24.87 -36.16
CA TYR A 74 27.93 -23.71 -36.96
C TYR A 74 28.34 -22.54 -36.06
N HIS A 75 29.33 -21.77 -36.49
CA HIS A 75 29.80 -20.56 -35.83
C HIS A 75 30.26 -19.52 -36.86
N VAL A 76 30.42 -18.28 -36.41
CA VAL A 76 30.99 -17.22 -37.26
C VAL A 76 32.47 -17.48 -37.47
N VAL A 77 32.97 -17.15 -38.67
CA VAL A 77 34.41 -17.20 -38.98
C VAL A 77 35.14 -16.20 -38.09
N GLN A 78 36.12 -16.67 -37.33
CA GLN A 78 37.00 -15.83 -36.50
C GLN A 78 38.33 -15.69 -37.22
N LYS A 79 38.71 -14.46 -37.58
CA LYS A 79 39.95 -14.18 -38.30
C LYS A 79 41.08 -13.88 -37.31
N PRO A 80 42.19 -14.66 -37.30
CA PRO A 80 43.31 -14.43 -36.39
C PRO A 80 43.92 -13.03 -36.52
N GLU A 81 43.97 -12.49 -37.74
CA GLU A 81 44.47 -11.15 -38.06
C GLU A 81 43.66 -9.99 -37.46
N GLU A 82 42.41 -10.25 -37.05
CA GLU A 82 41.57 -9.28 -36.34
C GLU A 82 41.74 -9.38 -34.81
N SER A 83 42.61 -10.27 -34.32
CA SER A 83 42.87 -10.41 -32.89
C SER A 83 43.70 -9.23 -32.39
N PRO A 84 43.34 -8.61 -31.25
CA PRO A 84 44.12 -7.53 -30.68
C PRO A 84 45.52 -8.01 -30.28
N SER A 85 46.50 -7.12 -30.40
CA SER A 85 47.85 -7.32 -29.87
C SER A 85 47.85 -7.39 -28.34
N THR A 86 48.94 -7.89 -27.75
CA THR A 86 49.10 -7.97 -26.29
C THR A 86 49.02 -6.60 -25.61
N GLU A 87 49.49 -5.55 -26.29
CA GLU A 87 49.44 -4.17 -25.79
C GLU A 87 48.02 -3.62 -25.82
N GLU A 88 47.28 -3.84 -26.90
CA GLU A 88 45.87 -3.46 -27.02
C GLU A 88 44.99 -4.20 -26.01
N LEU A 89 45.25 -5.50 -25.77
CA LEU A 89 44.55 -6.26 -24.72
C LEU A 89 44.79 -5.65 -23.33
N ALA A 90 46.03 -5.29 -23.01
CA ALA A 90 46.36 -4.67 -21.73
C ALA A 90 45.69 -3.29 -21.55
N GLU A 91 45.59 -2.50 -22.63
CA GLU A 91 44.87 -1.23 -22.62
C GLU A 91 43.35 -1.44 -22.44
N MET A 92 42.76 -2.42 -23.13
CA MET A 92 41.35 -2.79 -22.98
C MET A 92 41.03 -3.26 -21.57
N ASP A 93 41.91 -4.06 -20.94
CA ASP A 93 41.76 -4.52 -19.57
C ASP A 93 41.83 -3.35 -18.58
N LYS A 94 42.79 -2.44 -18.76
CA LYS A 94 42.90 -1.22 -17.97
C LYS A 94 41.64 -0.37 -18.07
N ARG A 95 41.13 -0.16 -19.29
CA ARG A 95 39.89 0.59 -19.53
C ARG A 95 38.67 -0.10 -18.92
N THR A 96 38.60 -1.42 -19.01
CA THR A 96 37.53 -2.23 -18.41
C THR A 96 37.54 -2.07 -16.90
N GLN A 97 38.72 -2.11 -16.27
CA GLN A 97 38.84 -1.92 -14.83
C GLN A 97 38.44 -0.50 -14.42
N GLN A 98 38.91 0.53 -15.13
CA GLN A 98 38.53 1.92 -14.90
C GLN A 98 37.00 2.12 -14.95
N LEU A 99 36.34 1.60 -15.99
CA LEU A 99 34.89 1.70 -16.15
C LEU A 99 34.13 0.93 -15.05
N ARG A 100 34.64 -0.20 -14.58
CA ARG A 100 34.06 -0.95 -13.45
C ARG A 100 34.12 -0.14 -12.16
N ASP A 101 35.27 0.46 -11.89
CA ASP A 101 35.47 1.28 -10.69
C ASP A 101 34.58 2.52 -10.72
N GLU A 102 34.50 3.21 -11.86
CA GLU A 102 33.60 4.35 -12.07
C GLU A 102 32.13 3.95 -11.89
N THR A 103 31.71 2.83 -12.48
CA THR A 103 30.33 2.32 -12.35
C THR A 103 29.99 2.00 -10.90
N SER A 104 30.92 1.40 -10.16
CA SER A 104 30.76 1.09 -8.74
C SER A 104 30.59 2.37 -7.90
N ASN A 105 31.44 3.37 -8.16
CA ASN A 105 31.40 4.67 -7.47
C ASN A 105 30.10 5.43 -7.75
N LEU A 106 29.68 5.51 -9.02
CA LEU A 106 28.44 6.16 -9.41
C LEU A 106 27.21 5.46 -8.83
N ASN A 107 27.18 4.13 -8.78
CA ASN A 107 26.09 3.38 -8.14
C ASN A 107 26.00 3.67 -6.64
N THR A 108 27.15 3.76 -5.97
CA THR A 108 27.21 4.09 -4.54
C THR A 108 26.70 5.52 -4.28
N ALA A 109 27.14 6.49 -5.09
CA ALA A 109 26.66 7.86 -5.01
C ALA A 109 25.16 7.97 -5.29
N ALA A 110 24.65 7.27 -6.31
CA ALA A 110 23.24 7.24 -6.63
C ALA A 110 22.39 6.62 -5.51
N LYS A 111 22.90 5.59 -4.83
CA LYS A 111 22.23 5.00 -3.65
C LYS A 111 22.17 5.99 -2.48
N ALA A 112 23.27 6.70 -2.21
CA ALA A 112 23.30 7.72 -1.18
C ALA A 112 22.31 8.86 -1.46
N LEU A 113 22.32 9.40 -2.69
CA LEU A 113 21.40 10.47 -3.11
C LEU A 113 19.94 10.04 -3.03
N ARG A 114 19.59 8.81 -3.43
CA ARG A 114 18.23 8.28 -3.29
C ARG A 114 17.80 8.18 -1.82
N SER A 115 18.70 7.77 -0.93
CA SER A 115 18.44 7.73 0.51
C SER A 115 18.17 9.12 1.07
N THR A 116 19.02 10.09 0.72
CA THR A 116 18.84 11.50 1.12
C THR A 116 17.52 12.06 0.61
N LEU A 117 17.20 11.85 -0.68
CA LEU A 117 15.94 12.30 -1.26
C LEU A 117 14.73 11.66 -0.58
N SER A 118 14.78 10.36 -0.30
CA SER A 118 13.70 9.67 0.43
C SER A 118 13.51 10.23 1.83
N SER A 119 14.60 10.57 2.53
CA SER A 119 14.54 11.19 3.85
C SER A 119 13.92 12.59 3.79
N LEU A 120 14.38 13.43 2.86
CA LEU A 120 13.85 14.79 2.67
C LEU A 120 12.36 14.80 2.29
N ASN A 121 11.91 13.83 1.49
CA ASN A 121 10.51 13.73 1.07
C ASN A 121 9.63 12.99 2.08
N SER A 122 10.18 12.44 3.16
CA SER A 122 9.40 11.78 4.20
C SER A 122 8.74 12.76 5.18
N THR A 123 9.11 14.05 5.09
CA THR A 123 8.55 15.12 5.91
C THR A 123 7.79 16.12 5.02
N LEU A 124 6.80 16.80 5.60
CA LEU A 124 6.10 17.88 4.91
C LEU A 124 7.10 18.97 4.50
N SER A 125 6.85 19.61 3.36
CA SER A 125 7.62 20.79 2.98
C SER A 125 7.41 21.91 4.00
N THR A 126 8.35 22.84 4.09
CA THR A 126 8.22 24.01 4.97
C THR A 126 7.01 24.88 4.62
N ALA A 127 6.61 24.91 3.34
CA ALA A 127 5.40 25.59 2.90
C ALA A 127 4.14 24.89 3.40
N ASP A 128 4.08 23.56 3.27
CA ASP A 128 2.94 22.77 3.75
C ASP A 128 2.82 22.82 5.28
N LEU A 129 3.95 22.80 6.00
CA LEU A 129 3.97 22.97 7.46
C LEU A 129 3.38 24.32 7.87
N ARG A 130 3.71 25.40 7.16
CA ARG A 130 3.14 26.74 7.43
C ARG A 130 1.64 26.77 7.19
N ALA A 131 1.17 26.17 6.08
CA ALA A 131 -0.24 26.07 5.78
C ALA A 131 -1.00 25.27 6.86
N ALA A 132 -0.47 24.13 7.27
CA ALA A 132 -1.04 23.30 8.33
C ALA A 132 -1.11 24.04 9.68
N ILE A 133 -0.08 24.81 10.04
CA ILE A 133 -0.10 25.65 11.24
C ILE A 133 -1.22 26.69 11.16
N THR A 134 -1.35 27.39 10.03
CA THR A 134 -2.39 28.41 9.88
C THR A 134 -3.81 27.83 9.94
N GLU A 135 -4.01 26.63 9.41
CA GLU A 135 -5.28 25.90 9.49
C GLU A 135 -5.60 25.48 10.92
N MET A 136 -4.64 24.84 11.61
CA MET A 136 -4.80 24.43 13.02
C MET A 136 -5.05 25.62 13.96
N ASP A 137 -4.41 26.76 13.71
CA ASP A 137 -4.64 27.98 14.49
C ASP A 137 -6.05 28.55 14.26
N ALA A 138 -6.57 28.47 13.04
CA ALA A 138 -7.94 28.87 12.72
C ALA A 138 -8.97 27.94 13.40
N GLU A 139 -8.78 26.62 13.29
CA GLU A 139 -9.63 25.63 13.98
C GLU A 139 -9.60 25.84 15.50
N ARG A 140 -8.41 26.08 16.07
CA ARG A 140 -8.25 26.37 17.49
C ARG A 140 -9.04 27.62 17.89
N ALA A 141 -8.98 28.68 17.08
CA ALA A 141 -9.73 29.91 17.35
C ALA A 141 -11.25 29.65 17.35
N GLU A 142 -11.76 28.92 16.36
CA GLU A 142 -13.18 28.57 16.25
C GLU A 142 -13.65 27.71 17.45
N ILE A 143 -12.87 26.69 17.83
CA ILE A 143 -13.18 25.84 18.98
C ILE A 143 -13.21 26.67 20.27
N LEU A 144 -12.26 27.59 20.44
CA LEU A 144 -12.21 28.46 21.62
C LEU A 144 -13.39 29.45 21.66
N GLU A 145 -13.77 30.04 20.53
CA GLU A 145 -14.94 30.91 20.45
C GLU A 145 -16.22 30.15 20.83
N ARG A 146 -16.40 28.96 20.26
CA ARG A 146 -17.51 28.08 20.60
C ARG A 146 -17.50 27.71 22.09
N LEU A 147 -16.34 27.39 22.66
CA LEU A 147 -16.18 27.09 24.08
C LEU A 147 -16.60 28.28 24.96
N ILE A 148 -16.21 29.51 24.58
CA ILE A 148 -16.59 30.74 25.28
C ILE A 148 -18.11 30.89 25.27
N LEU A 149 -18.76 30.73 24.11
CA LEU A 149 -20.22 30.80 24.00
C LEU A 149 -20.91 29.77 24.91
N LEU A 150 -20.47 28.51 24.89
CA LEU A 150 -21.04 27.46 25.73
C LEU A 150 -20.86 27.74 27.24
N ARG A 151 -19.78 28.40 27.65
CA ARG A 151 -19.51 28.74 29.07
C ARG A 151 -20.15 30.05 29.53
N SER A 152 -20.44 30.96 28.59
CA SER A 152 -21.03 32.27 28.89
C SER A 152 -22.53 32.23 29.19
N GLY A 153 -23.21 31.13 28.89
CA GLY A 153 -24.63 30.95 29.20
C GLY A 153 -24.92 30.84 30.70
N ASN A 154 -26.15 31.15 31.12
CA ASN A 154 -26.61 30.97 32.50
C ASN A 154 -26.56 29.51 32.98
N VAL A 155 -26.52 28.54 32.06
CA VAL A 155 -26.37 27.13 32.38
C VAL A 155 -24.92 26.74 32.16
N GLN A 156 -24.19 26.51 33.25
CA GLN A 156 -22.81 26.06 33.19
C GLN A 156 -22.75 24.59 32.76
N PRO A 157 -21.83 24.21 31.85
CA PRO A 157 -21.64 22.82 31.47
C PRO A 157 -21.13 22.02 32.68
N VAL A 158 -21.89 20.99 33.05
CA VAL A 158 -21.59 20.07 34.16
C VAL A 158 -20.79 18.89 33.61
N SER A 159 -19.82 18.41 34.38
CA SER A 159 -19.06 17.21 34.01
C SER A 159 -19.97 15.98 33.97
N LYS A 160 -19.55 14.96 33.22
CA LYS A 160 -20.31 13.70 33.15
C LYS A 160 -20.40 13.05 34.53
N GLU A 161 -19.33 13.14 35.29
CA GLU A 161 -19.17 12.59 36.64
C GLU A 161 -20.14 13.25 37.63
N GLU A 162 -20.21 14.59 37.64
CA GLU A 162 -21.15 15.33 38.49
C GLU A 162 -22.60 15.01 38.14
N LYS A 163 -22.94 14.92 36.84
CA LYS A 163 -24.28 14.54 36.41
C LYS A 163 -24.66 13.15 36.90
N GLU A 164 -23.76 12.17 36.75
CA GLU A 164 -23.99 10.80 37.20
C GLU A 164 -24.19 10.71 38.71
N GLU A 165 -23.49 11.53 39.49
CA GLU A 165 -23.65 11.59 40.94
C GLU A 165 -25.01 12.18 41.35
N VAL A 166 -25.43 13.29 40.73
CA VAL A 166 -26.76 13.88 40.97
C VAL A 166 -27.87 12.89 40.58
N ASP A 167 -27.75 12.19 39.45
CA ASP A 167 -28.71 11.18 39.01
C ASP A 167 -28.81 10.00 40.01
N LYS A 168 -27.69 9.58 40.61
CA LYS A 168 -27.70 8.56 41.67
C LYS A 168 -28.43 9.07 42.91
N GLN A 169 -28.14 10.29 43.35
CA GLN A 169 -28.78 10.89 44.52
C GLN A 169 -30.29 11.05 44.30
N ALA A 170 -30.72 11.52 43.13
CA ALA A 170 -32.13 11.63 42.75
C ALA A 170 -32.84 10.26 42.84
N LYS A 171 -32.24 9.19 42.30
CA LYS A 171 -32.78 7.82 42.39
C LYS A 171 -32.90 7.33 43.84
N VAL A 172 -31.96 7.69 44.70
CA VAL A 172 -32.01 7.33 46.14
C VAL A 172 -33.16 8.09 46.82
N MET A 173 -33.29 9.39 46.55
CA MET A 173 -34.36 10.22 47.10
C MET A 173 -35.74 9.73 46.64
N GLU A 174 -35.90 9.42 45.35
CA GLU A 174 -37.14 8.88 44.78
C GLU A 174 -37.55 7.57 45.46
N LYS A 175 -36.62 6.60 45.57
CA LYS A 175 -36.87 5.33 46.28
C LYS A 175 -37.27 5.55 47.73
N THR A 176 -36.65 6.53 48.40
CA THR A 176 -36.94 6.87 49.79
C THR A 176 -38.32 7.49 49.93
N LEU A 177 -38.67 8.42 49.04
CA LEU A 177 -39.99 9.04 48.98
C LEU A 177 -41.09 8.00 48.75
N LEU A 178 -40.90 7.06 47.82
CA LEU A 178 -41.86 5.97 47.59
C LEU A 178 -42.08 5.10 48.83
N LYS A 179 -40.99 4.72 49.52
CA LYS A 179 -41.08 3.96 50.78
C LYS A 179 -41.83 4.74 51.85
N ARG A 180 -41.54 6.04 52.01
CA ARG A 180 -42.21 6.92 52.98
C ARG A 180 -43.69 7.10 52.65
N LYS A 181 -44.06 7.34 51.39
CA LYS A 181 -45.47 7.38 50.94
C LYS A 181 -46.21 6.09 51.29
N LYS A 182 -45.57 4.92 51.12
CA LYS A 182 -46.15 3.63 51.50
C LYS A 182 -46.36 3.52 53.02
N ILE A 183 -45.39 3.93 53.83
CA ILE A 183 -45.51 3.93 55.29
C ILE A 183 -46.65 4.85 55.73
N VAL A 184 -46.69 6.08 55.23
CA VAL A 184 -47.75 7.05 55.52
C VAL A 184 -49.11 6.48 55.15
N LYS A 185 -49.26 5.86 53.98
CA LYS A 185 -50.51 5.21 53.56
C LYS A 185 -50.96 4.10 54.52
N VAL A 186 -50.04 3.25 54.99
CA VAL A 186 -50.35 2.16 55.93
C VAL A 186 -50.76 2.72 57.30
N MET A 187 -49.98 3.68 57.83
CA MET A 187 -50.26 4.32 59.12
C MET A 187 -51.59 5.08 59.07
N TRP A 188 -51.86 5.79 57.97
CA TRP A 188 -53.12 6.50 57.78
C TRP A 188 -54.31 5.55 57.74
N GLY A 189 -54.18 4.39 57.06
CA GLY A 189 -55.20 3.34 57.07
C GLY A 189 -55.54 2.87 58.50
N GLN A 190 -54.52 2.67 59.34
CA GLN A 190 -54.73 2.30 60.74
C GLN A 190 -55.44 3.40 61.54
N VAL A 191 -55.13 4.68 61.29
CA VAL A 191 -55.83 5.81 61.92
C VAL A 191 -57.29 5.83 61.49
N THR A 192 -57.58 5.68 60.20
CA THR A 192 -58.96 5.67 59.69
C THR A 192 -59.78 4.48 60.20
N ASP A 193 -59.15 3.33 60.42
CA ASP A 193 -59.84 2.13 60.93
C ASP A 193 -60.23 2.25 62.42
N ASN A 194 -59.55 3.13 63.19
CA ASN A 194 -59.75 3.30 64.63
C ASN A 194 -60.49 4.59 65.02
N VAL A 195 -60.81 5.46 64.05
CA VAL A 195 -61.56 6.70 64.29
C VAL A 195 -63.04 6.48 63.88
N PRO A 196 -64.00 6.71 64.80
CA PRO A 196 -65.39 6.30 64.58
C PRO A 196 -66.19 7.17 63.60
N ASP A 197 -65.78 8.41 63.32
CA ASP A 197 -66.54 9.34 62.48
C ASP A 197 -65.71 9.93 61.30
N PRO A 198 -66.29 10.01 60.08
CA PRO A 198 -65.60 10.54 58.90
C PRO A 198 -65.22 12.02 58.96
N ALA A 199 -65.91 12.83 59.78
CA ALA A 199 -65.64 14.26 59.90
C ALA A 199 -64.33 14.54 60.65
N THR A 200 -64.07 13.77 61.72
CA THR A 200 -62.80 13.80 62.45
C THR A 200 -61.64 13.31 61.58
N VAL A 201 -61.84 12.29 60.73
CA VAL A 201 -60.82 11.83 59.77
C VAL A 201 -60.46 12.93 58.77
N ALA A 202 -61.44 13.68 58.26
CA ALA A 202 -61.20 14.79 57.34
C ALA A 202 -60.45 15.95 58.03
N GLY A 203 -60.83 16.29 59.27
CA GLY A 203 -60.13 17.31 60.06
C GLY A 203 -58.68 16.93 60.40
N LEU A 204 -58.41 15.66 60.71
CA LEU A 204 -57.05 15.15 60.93
C LEU A 204 -56.22 15.18 59.64
N LYS A 205 -56.83 14.87 58.49
CA LYS A 205 -56.12 14.88 57.20
C LYS A 205 -55.63 16.28 56.84
N ASP A 206 -56.47 17.27 57.07
CA ASP A 206 -56.16 18.69 56.88
C ASP A 206 -55.12 19.18 57.90
N GLN A 207 -55.25 18.76 59.16
CA GLN A 207 -54.27 19.07 60.21
C GLN A 207 -52.86 18.52 59.91
N PHE A 208 -52.77 17.35 59.28
CA PHE A 208 -51.49 16.73 58.89
C PHE A 208 -51.02 17.11 57.49
N ASP A 209 -51.71 18.03 56.81
CA ASP A 209 -51.39 18.48 55.45
C ASP A 209 -51.24 17.31 54.46
N MET A 210 -52.10 16.30 54.60
CA MET A 210 -52.11 15.09 53.77
C MET A 210 -53.02 15.22 52.55
N ASN A 211 -53.32 16.46 52.16
CA ASN A 211 -54.08 16.75 50.95
C ASN A 211 -53.23 16.31 49.75
N GLU A 212 -53.76 15.38 48.93
CA GLU A 212 -53.01 14.79 47.81
C GLU A 212 -52.89 15.80 46.65
N ASP A 213 -52.10 16.84 46.85
CA ASP A 213 -51.77 17.84 45.83
C ASP A 213 -50.31 17.72 45.40
N GLU A 214 -49.88 16.54 44.96
CA GLU A 214 -48.61 16.41 44.23
C GLU A 214 -48.73 15.25 43.22
N LYS A 215 -49.04 15.61 41.96
CA LYS A 215 -48.83 14.75 40.78
C LYS A 215 -47.37 14.75 40.38
#